data_AF-A0A3D4NH65-F1
#
_entry.id   AF-A0A3D4NH65-F1
#
_cell.length_a   1.000
_cell.length_b   1.000
_cell.length_c   1.000
_cell.angle_alpha   90.00
_cell.angle_beta   90.00
_cell.angle_gamma   90.00
#
_symmetry.space_group_name_H-M   'P 1'
#
loop_
_entity.id
_entity.type
_entity.pdbx_description
1 polymer ?
#
loop_
_entity_poly.entity_id
_entity_poly.type
_entity_poly.pdbx_seq_one_letter_code
_entity_poly.pdbx_strand_id
1 'polypeptide(L)'
;AISLLEPMVAYLVERTKVSRAWVTFWLAFSCWFVGLGTVFSFNIWKEAKFFVNEGGMFHLYQWGAAGGLDFFGVIDFFTSRIMLPLGGLCFVVFAGWVMGRETVRDELSIRSPVLFALSLFLMRYVAPIGILVVFAAQLWK
;
A
#
# COMPACT_ATOMS: atom_id res chain seq x y z
N ALA A 1 -7.10 -4.33 -12.79
CA ALA A 1 -8.10 -3.37 -12.27
C ALA A 1 -9.16 -4.06 -11.40
N ILE A 2 -9.87 -5.08 -11.91
CA ILE A 2 -10.98 -5.74 -11.19
C ILE A 2 -10.54 -6.35 -9.85
N SER A 3 -9.46 -7.14 -9.84
CA SER A 3 -8.94 -7.78 -8.62
C SER A 3 -8.46 -6.78 -7.53
N LEU A 4 -8.09 -5.55 -7.90
CA LEU A 4 -7.68 -4.53 -6.92
C LEU A 4 -8.87 -3.89 -6.20
N LEU A 5 -10.00 -3.74 -6.92
CA LEU A 5 -11.23 -3.15 -6.40
C LEU A 5 -12.06 -4.14 -5.58
N GLU A 6 -11.98 -5.42 -5.91
CA GLU A 6 -12.76 -6.50 -5.30
C GLU A 6 -12.67 -6.57 -3.76
N PRO A 7 -11.49 -6.55 -3.11
CA PRO A 7 -11.41 -6.57 -1.66
C PRO A 7 -12.00 -5.31 -1.02
N MET A 8 -11.84 -4.13 -1.66
CA MET A 8 -12.47 -2.89 -1.19
C MET A 8 -14.00 -2.96 -1.31
N VAL A 9 -14.52 -3.40 -2.45
CA VAL A 9 -15.97 -3.54 -2.69
C VAL A 9 -16.56 -4.52 -1.70
N ALA A 10 -15.93 -5.69 -1.50
CA ALA A 10 -16.38 -6.70 -0.55
C ALA A 10 -16.43 -6.14 0.88
N TYR A 11 -15.34 -5.49 1.32
CA TYR A 11 -15.27 -4.88 2.65
C TYR A 11 -16.35 -3.79 2.84
N LEU A 12 -16.53 -2.89 1.87
CA LEU A 12 -17.53 -1.82 1.99
C LEU A 12 -18.96 -2.36 1.99
N VAL A 13 -19.27 -3.33 1.13
CA VAL A 13 -20.61 -3.94 1.04
C VAL A 13 -20.95 -4.65 2.35
N GLU A 14 -20.00 -5.37 2.95
CA GLU A 14 -20.20 -6.05 4.23
C GLU A 14 -20.39 -5.06 5.39
N ARG A 15 -19.61 -3.97 5.42
CA ARG A 15 -19.69 -2.94 6.47
C ARG A 15 -20.93 -2.05 6.37
N THR A 16 -21.32 -1.66 5.17
CA THR A 16 -22.39 -0.66 4.96
C THR A 16 -23.74 -1.27 4.56
N LYS A 17 -23.79 -2.57 4.23
CA LYS A 17 -24.98 -3.29 3.73
C LYS A 17 -25.63 -2.67 2.49
N VAL A 18 -24.90 -1.84 1.75
CA VAL A 18 -25.39 -1.19 0.52
C VAL A 18 -25.23 -2.16 -0.67
N SER A 19 -26.03 -1.96 -1.73
CA SER A 19 -25.96 -2.79 -2.94
C SER A 19 -24.58 -2.73 -3.61
N ARG A 20 -24.10 -3.88 -4.08
CA ARG A 20 -22.78 -4.02 -4.74
C ARG A 20 -22.59 -3.03 -5.89
N ALA A 21 -23.62 -2.86 -6.73
CA ALA A 21 -23.56 -1.97 -7.88
C ALA A 21 -23.30 -0.50 -7.49
N TRP A 22 -23.93 -0.04 -6.41
CA TRP A 22 -23.76 1.33 -5.92
C TRP A 22 -22.35 1.56 -5.37
N VAL A 23 -21.83 0.62 -4.57
CA VAL A 23 -20.47 0.68 -4.02
C VAL A 23 -19.42 0.69 -5.14
N THR A 24 -19.57 -0.20 -6.12
CA THR A 24 -18.65 -0.25 -7.27
C THR A 24 -18.68 1.03 -8.09
N PHE A 25 -19.87 1.60 -8.35
CA PHE A 25 -20.00 2.86 -9.08
C PHE A 25 -19.27 4.01 -8.38
N TRP A 26 -19.49 4.20 -7.09
CA TRP A 26 -18.84 5.28 -6.34
C TRP A 26 -17.33 5.10 -6.20
N LEU A 27 -16.86 3.87 -5.99
CA LEU A 27 -15.43 3.58 -5.96
C LEU A 27 -14.77 3.84 -7.32
N ALA A 28 -15.39 3.39 -8.41
CA ALA A 28 -14.90 3.64 -9.77
C ALA A 28 -14.91 5.13 -10.11
N PHE A 29 -15.98 5.85 -9.77
CA PHE A 29 -16.09 7.29 -9.99
C PHE A 29 -15.03 8.07 -9.20
N SER A 30 -14.81 7.71 -7.93
CA SER A 30 -13.78 8.34 -7.10
C SER A 30 -12.37 8.07 -7.65
N CYS A 31 -12.09 6.83 -8.05
CA CYS A 31 -10.82 6.46 -8.68
C CYS A 31 -10.60 7.23 -9.99
N TRP A 32 -11.64 7.34 -10.83
CA TRP A 32 -11.59 8.12 -12.05
C TRP A 32 -11.32 9.61 -11.78
N PHE A 33 -12.00 10.19 -10.78
CA PHE A 33 -11.79 11.59 -10.39
C PHE A 33 -10.36 11.85 -9.88
N VAL A 34 -9.82 10.98 -9.03
CA VAL A 34 -8.43 11.07 -8.57
C VAL A 34 -7.44 10.91 -9.73
N GLY A 35 -7.74 10.03 -10.68
CA GLY A 35 -6.96 9.84 -11.90
C GLY A 35 -6.91 11.09 -12.80
N LEU A 36 -7.97 11.90 -12.85
CA LEU A 36 -7.90 13.19 -13.54
C LEU A 36 -6.90 14.15 -12.86
N GLY A 37 -6.86 14.15 -11.53
CA GLY A 37 -5.88 14.92 -10.76
C GLY A 37 -4.43 14.54 -11.08
N THR A 38 -4.15 13.26 -11.30
CA THR A 38 -2.80 12.81 -11.69
C THR A 38 -2.45 13.20 -13.13
N VAL A 39 -3.40 13.15 -14.07
CA VAL A 39 -3.18 13.59 -15.46
C VAL A 39 -2.93 15.10 -15.53
N PHE A 40 -3.69 15.91 -14.78
CA PHE A 40 -3.48 17.36 -14.72
C PHE A 40 -2.12 17.73 -14.10
N SER A 41 -1.60 16.91 -13.20
CA SER A 41 -0.26 17.06 -12.62
C SER A 41 0.85 17.01 -13.67
N PHE A 42 0.65 16.33 -14.81
CA PHE A 42 1.65 16.24 -15.89
C PHE A 42 1.60 17.41 -16.88
N ASN A 43 0.53 18.22 -16.87
CA ASN A 43 0.29 19.25 -17.87
C ASN A 43 0.20 20.65 -17.25
N ILE A 44 -0.88 20.94 -16.51
CA ILE A 44 -1.20 22.29 -15.98
C ILE A 44 -0.50 22.53 -14.63
N TRP A 45 -0.36 21.47 -13.83
CA TRP A 45 0.23 21.52 -12.48
C TRP A 45 1.67 21.03 -12.43
N LYS A 46 2.38 21.03 -13.56
CA LYS A 46 3.77 20.60 -13.63
C LYS A 46 4.72 21.45 -12.77
N GLU A 47 4.30 22.67 -12.44
CA GLU A 47 5.00 23.61 -11.56
C GLU A 47 4.51 23.52 -10.11
N ALA A 48 3.40 22.82 -9.82
CA ALA A 48 2.90 22.64 -8.45
C ALA A 48 3.66 21.52 -7.74
N LYS A 49 4.85 21.83 -7.23
CA LYS A 49 5.66 20.90 -6.45
C LYS A 49 5.22 20.92 -4.99
N PHE A 50 4.91 19.74 -4.48
CA PHE A 50 4.60 19.48 -3.09
C PHE A 50 5.81 18.78 -2.44
N PHE A 51 6.05 18.99 -1.15
CA PHE A 51 7.21 18.41 -0.43
C PHE A 51 8.57 18.81 -1.05
N VAL A 52 8.83 20.11 -1.14
CA VAL A 52 10.11 20.65 -1.65
C VAL A 52 11.07 20.85 -0.49
N ASN A 53 12.27 20.28 -0.60
CA ASN A 53 13.37 20.50 0.33
C ASN A 53 14.58 21.03 -0.45
N GLU A 54 14.51 22.29 -0.85
CA GLU A 54 15.69 23.03 -1.32
C GLU A 54 16.18 23.93 -0.19
N GLY A 55 17.43 23.72 0.26
CA GLY A 55 18.11 24.65 1.17
C GLY A 55 17.84 24.50 2.67
N GLY A 56 17.28 23.37 3.14
CA GLY A 56 17.14 23.09 4.58
C GLY A 56 15.87 23.66 5.25
N MET A 57 14.96 24.25 4.48
CA MET A 57 13.62 24.66 4.92
C MET A 57 12.57 23.81 4.18
N PHE A 58 11.69 23.14 4.93
CA PHE A 58 10.64 22.29 4.39
C PHE A 58 9.45 23.15 3.93
N HIS A 59 9.24 23.25 2.62
CA HIS A 59 8.08 23.96 2.06
C HIS A 59 7.00 22.94 1.65
N LEU A 60 5.82 23.07 2.27
CA LEU A 60 4.64 22.22 1.99
C LEU A 60 4.17 22.32 0.54
N TYR A 61 4.34 23.51 -0.06
CA TYR A 61 3.95 23.83 -1.43
C TYR A 61 4.90 24.90 -1.97
N GLN A 62 5.48 24.66 -3.14
CA GLN A 62 6.22 25.66 -3.87
C GLN A 62 5.90 25.56 -5.36
N TRP A 63 5.47 26.68 -5.93
CA TRP A 63 5.17 26.78 -7.35
C TRP A 63 6.47 27.08 -8.11
N GLY A 64 6.83 26.23 -9.08
CA GLY A 64 8.00 26.38 -9.96
C GLY A 64 9.33 25.81 -9.43
N ALA A 65 9.33 25.01 -8.37
CA ALA A 65 10.56 24.42 -7.82
C ALA A 65 11.14 23.30 -8.72
N ALA A 66 12.46 23.20 -8.78
CA ALA A 66 13.15 22.14 -9.54
C ALA A 66 13.22 20.82 -8.77
N GLY A 67 13.21 20.87 -7.43
CA GLY A 67 13.11 19.71 -6.54
C GLY A 67 11.74 19.61 -5.87
N GLY A 68 11.19 18.40 -5.70
CA GLY A 68 9.90 18.15 -5.04
C GLY A 68 9.06 17.09 -5.76
N LEU A 69 8.02 16.58 -5.10
CA LEU A 69 7.09 15.59 -5.64
C LEU A 69 5.85 16.30 -6.23
N ASP A 70 5.50 15.97 -7.47
CA ASP A 70 4.23 16.39 -8.07
C ASP A 70 3.05 15.68 -7.39
N PHE A 71 1.80 16.11 -7.62
CA PHE A 71 0.61 15.49 -7.01
C PHE A 71 0.55 13.97 -7.22
N PHE A 72 0.88 13.48 -8.42
CA PHE A 72 1.03 12.05 -8.68
C PHE A 72 2.16 11.42 -7.85
N GLY A 73 3.30 12.10 -7.75
CA GLY A 73 4.45 11.64 -6.97
C GLY A 73 4.16 11.53 -5.47
N VAL A 74 3.31 12.40 -4.91
CA VAL A 74 2.86 12.29 -3.52
C VAL A 74 2.00 11.04 -3.31
N ILE A 75 1.05 10.79 -4.22
CA ILE A 75 0.19 9.60 -4.16
C ILE A 75 1.03 8.32 -4.32
N ASP A 76 1.97 8.31 -5.27
CA ASP A 76 2.87 7.18 -5.47
C ASP A 76 3.79 6.97 -4.27
N PHE A 77 4.38 8.03 -3.71
CA PHE A 77 5.23 7.91 -2.52
C PHE A 77 4.47 7.28 -1.34
N PHE A 78 3.26 7.77 -1.07
CA PHE A 78 2.45 7.25 0.03
C PHE A 78 2.03 5.79 -0.21
N THR A 79 1.65 5.45 -1.44
CA THR A 79 1.18 4.10 -1.78
C THR A 79 2.35 3.11 -1.83
N SER A 80 3.36 3.41 -2.64
CA SER A 80 4.44 2.50 -2.99
C SER A 80 5.49 2.37 -1.89
N ARG A 81 5.76 3.45 -1.15
CA ARG A 81 6.82 3.46 -0.13
C ARG A 81 6.32 3.26 1.29
N ILE A 82 5.08 3.68 1.59
CA ILE A 82 4.52 3.58 2.94
C ILE A 82 3.49 2.46 3.01
N MET A 83 2.39 2.54 2.25
CA MET A 83 1.29 1.57 2.37
C MET A 83 1.70 0.13 2.05
N LEU A 84 2.44 -0.10 0.96
CA LEU A 84 2.84 -1.44 0.54
C LEU A 84 3.74 -2.14 1.58
N PRO A 85 4.88 -1.57 2.02
CA PRO A 85 5.74 -2.23 3.00
C PRO A 85 5.07 -2.35 4.37
N LEU A 86 4.31 -1.33 4.80
CA LEU A 86 3.65 -1.34 6.10
C LEU A 86 2.50 -2.36 6.13
N GLY A 87 1.71 -2.45 5.06
CA GLY A 87 0.70 -3.49 4.89
C GLY A 87 1.30 -4.90 4.88
N GLY A 88 2.41 -5.09 4.16
CA GLY A 88 3.15 -6.35 4.17
C GLY A 88 3.70 -6.70 5.55
N LEU A 89 4.27 -5.73 6.26
CA LEU A 89 4.81 -5.93 7.62
C LEU A 89 3.69 -6.33 8.57
N CYS A 90 2.56 -5.61 8.57
CA CYS A 90 1.39 -5.95 9.36
C CYS A 90 0.87 -7.36 9.04
N PHE A 91 0.81 -7.72 7.75
CA PHE A 91 0.35 -9.03 7.31
C PHE A 91 1.26 -10.15 7.83
N VAL A 92 2.57 -10.01 7.65
CA VAL A 92 3.56 -11.00 8.08
C VAL A 92 3.63 -11.09 9.60
N VAL A 93 3.54 -9.96 10.30
CA VAL A 93 3.51 -9.92 11.76
C VAL A 93 2.28 -10.67 12.28
N PHE A 94 1.12 -10.41 11.69
CA PHE A 94 -0.12 -11.07 12.02
C PHE A 94 -0.06 -12.58 11.75
N ALA A 95 0.36 -12.98 10.54
CA ALA A 95 0.47 -14.39 10.15
C ALA A 95 1.52 -15.16 10.95
N GLY A 96 2.65 -14.53 11.29
CA GLY A 96 3.77 -15.18 11.97
C GLY A 96 3.64 -15.24 13.50
N TRP A 97 3.04 -14.22 14.14
CA TRP A 97 2.98 -14.14 15.61
C TRP A 97 1.58 -14.15 16.20
N VAL A 98 0.55 -13.69 15.48
CA VAL A 98 -0.82 -13.57 16.03
C VAL A 98 -1.69 -14.78 15.68
N MET A 99 -1.54 -15.32 14.46
CA MET A 99 -2.35 -16.45 14.00
C MET A 99 -1.95 -17.76 14.71
N GLY A 100 -2.93 -18.57 15.09
CA GLY A 100 -2.70 -19.87 15.74
C GLY A 100 -2.03 -20.86 14.79
N ARG A 101 -1.07 -21.65 15.30
CA ARG A 101 -0.31 -22.62 14.48
C ARG A 101 -1.21 -23.63 13.77
N GLU A 102 -2.29 -24.06 14.42
CA GLU A 102 -3.31 -24.96 13.85
C GLU A 102 -4.00 -24.29 12.65
N THR A 103 -4.47 -23.05 12.79
CA THR A 103 -5.10 -22.27 11.71
C THR A 103 -4.16 -22.08 10.51
N VAL A 104 -2.89 -21.75 10.76
CA VAL A 104 -1.90 -21.60 9.68
C VAL A 104 -1.64 -22.94 8.98
N ARG A 105 -1.64 -24.05 9.71
CA ARG A 105 -1.45 -25.39 9.14
C ARG A 105 -2.63 -25.79 8.25
N ASP A 106 -3.84 -25.53 8.71
CA ASP A 106 -5.06 -25.85 7.98
C ASP A 106 -5.17 -25.01 6.69
N GLU A 107 -4.89 -23.70 6.78
CA GLU A 107 -4.90 -22.79 5.62
C GLU A 107 -3.80 -23.13 4.59
N LEU A 108 -2.57 -23.45 5.04
CA LEU A 108 -1.52 -23.88 4.11
C LEU A 108 -1.75 -25.30 3.58
N SER A 109 -2.65 -26.09 4.18
CA SER A 109 -2.94 -27.48 3.80
C SER A 109 -1.69 -28.37 3.71
N ILE A 110 -0.63 -28.04 4.48
CA ILE A 110 0.65 -28.75 4.44
C ILE A 110 0.58 -29.97 5.38
N ARG A 111 0.63 -31.17 4.79
CA ARG A 111 0.65 -32.44 5.53
C ARG A 111 2.00 -32.77 6.19
N SER A 112 3.12 -32.23 5.69
CA SER A 112 4.44 -32.57 6.22
C SER A 112 4.86 -31.64 7.38
N PRO A 113 5.32 -32.18 8.52
CA PRO A 113 5.72 -31.37 9.68
C PRO A 113 6.96 -30.52 9.42
N VAL A 114 7.86 -30.96 8.55
CA VAL A 114 9.11 -30.25 8.22
C VAL A 114 8.83 -29.01 7.36
N LEU A 115 8.02 -29.13 6.31
CA LEU A 115 7.64 -27.97 5.48
C LEU A 115 6.85 -26.94 6.28
N PHE A 116 6.01 -27.39 7.23
CA PHE A 116 5.29 -26.50 8.12
C PHE A 116 6.21 -25.74 9.07
N ALA A 117 7.20 -26.41 9.66
CA ALA A 117 8.18 -25.75 10.52
C ALA A 117 9.04 -24.74 9.74
N LEU A 118 9.43 -25.09 8.51
CA LEU A 118 10.19 -24.21 7.62
C LEU A 118 9.36 -22.98 7.21
N SER A 119 8.10 -23.18 6.79
CA SER A 119 7.22 -22.07 6.38
C SER A 119 6.94 -21.14 7.56
N LEU A 120 6.72 -21.68 8.76
CA LEU A 120 6.56 -20.89 9.97
C LEU A 120 7.83 -20.09 10.29
N PHE A 121 9.02 -20.69 10.16
CA PHE A 121 10.29 -20.01 10.37
C PHE A 121 10.51 -18.86 9.36
N LEU A 122 10.22 -19.11 8.07
CA LEU A 122 10.30 -18.10 7.02
C LEU A 122 9.34 -16.94 7.28
N MET A 123 8.10 -17.22 7.68
CA MET A 123 7.10 -16.20 8.00
C MET A 123 7.45 -15.41 9.26
N ARG A 124 8.08 -16.02 10.27
CA ARG A 124 8.42 -15.34 11.54
C ARG A 124 9.71 -14.54 11.51
N TYR A 125 10.68 -14.94 10.70
CA TYR A 125 12.01 -14.34 10.72
C TYR A 125 12.41 -13.76 9.37
N VAL A 126 12.32 -14.52 8.28
CA VAL A 126 12.84 -14.08 6.97
C VAL A 126 11.96 -13.00 6.34
N ALA A 127 10.64 -13.22 6.31
CA ALA A 127 9.69 -12.28 5.74
C ALA A 127 9.68 -10.90 6.45
N PRO A 128 9.61 -10.79 7.79
CA PRO A 128 9.59 -9.48 8.44
C PRO A 128 10.94 -8.76 8.32
N ILE A 129 12.07 -9.47 8.40
CA ILE A 129 13.39 -8.87 8.19
C ILE A 129 13.52 -8.35 6.74
N GLY A 130 13.09 -9.13 5.75
CA GLY A 130 13.11 -8.71 4.34
C GLY A 130 12.29 -7.44 4.11
N ILE A 131 11.09 -7.34 4.70
CA ILE A 131 10.23 -6.16 4.59
C ILE A 131 10.85 -4.95 5.29
N LEU A 132 11.47 -5.13 6.46
CA LEU A 132 12.18 -4.06 7.16
C LEU A 132 13.37 -3.53 6.35
N VAL A 133 14.12 -4.41 5.68
CA VAL A 133 15.23 -4.02 4.80
C VAL A 133 14.72 -3.23 3.60
N VAL A 134 13.65 -3.69 2.95
CA VAL A 134 13.03 -2.97 1.83
C VAL A 134 12.49 -1.61 2.28
N PHE A 135 11.83 -1.55 3.43
CA PHE A 135 11.30 -0.30 3.98
C PHE A 135 12.42 0.70 4.29
N ALA A 136 13.50 0.26 4.92
CA ALA A 136 14.68 1.09 5.16
C ALA A 136 15.32 1.57 3.85
N ALA A 137 15.44 0.70 2.84
CA ALA A 137 15.98 1.07 1.53
C ALA A 137 15.10 2.06 0.78
N GLN A 138 13.77 1.97 0.91
CA GLN A 138 12.83 2.89 0.27
C GLN A 138 12.78 4.27 0.94
N LEU A 139 13.06 4.35 2.24
CA LEU A 139 13.18 5.61 2.99
C LEU A 139 14.50 6.35 2.72
N TRP A 140 15.57 5.61 2.41
CA TRP A 140 16.88 6.21 2.14
C TRP A 140 17.02 6.81 0.73
N LYS A 141 16.14 6.44 -0.20
CA LYS A 141 16.11 6.91 -1.60
C LYS A 141 15.25 8.15 -1.78
#